data_AF-A0A7X0GAW7-F1
#
_entry.id   AF-A0A7X0GAW7-F1
#
_cell.length_a   1.000
_cell.length_b   1.000
_cell.length_c   1.000
_cell.angle_alpha   90.00
_cell.angle_beta   90.00
_cell.angle_gamma   90.00
#
_symmetry.space_group_name_H-M   'P 1'
#
loop_
_entity.id
_entity.type
_entity.pdbx_description
1 polymer ?
#
loop_
_entity_poly.entity_id
_entity_poly.type
_entity_poly.pdbx_seq_one_letter_code
_entity_poly.pdbx_strand_id
1 'polypeptide(L)'
;MAAPSPDALVTDALKNVQCAADANGTWSFSGTLTNTGTAAVKYTIAIAVGTTSSVAGHSMIEKELAAGASTEVHAAEVAHAAPAGSTCEAVVSK
;
A
#
# COMPACT_ATOMS: atom_id res chain seq x y z
N MET A 1 12.59 -27.56 4.55
CA MET A 1 11.54 -26.56 4.25
C MET A 1 12.28 -25.27 3.96
N ALA A 2 12.26 -24.78 2.71
CA ALA A 2 12.95 -23.54 2.36
C ALA A 2 12.13 -22.36 2.91
N ALA A 3 12.77 -21.49 3.68
CA ALA A 3 12.13 -20.24 4.10
C ALA A 3 11.83 -19.40 2.85
N PRO A 4 10.63 -18.81 2.71
CA PRO A 4 10.35 -17.90 1.60
C PRO A 4 11.33 -16.72 1.66
N SER A 5 11.92 -16.38 0.51
CA SER A 5 12.84 -15.25 0.36
C SER A 5 12.21 -13.97 0.91
N PRO A 6 12.98 -13.10 1.59
CA PRO A 6 12.46 -11.88 2.21
C PRO A 6 11.67 -11.00 1.25
N ASP A 7 12.02 -10.98 -0.04
CA ASP A 7 11.33 -10.24 -1.10
C ASP A 7 9.95 -10.81 -1.49
N ALA A 8 9.79 -12.13 -1.47
CA ALA A 8 8.50 -12.77 -1.78
C ALA A 8 7.43 -12.48 -0.71
N LEU A 9 7.87 -12.20 0.52
CA LEU A 9 6.98 -11.82 1.62
C LEU A 9 6.40 -10.41 1.43
N VAL A 10 7.09 -9.52 0.71
CA VAL A 10 6.69 -8.11 0.60
C VAL A 10 5.60 -7.92 -0.45
N THR A 11 5.71 -8.62 -1.58
CA THR A 11 4.70 -8.56 -2.66
C THR A 11 3.38 -9.22 -2.24
N ASP A 12 3.41 -10.21 -1.35
CA ASP A 12 2.20 -10.88 -0.82
C ASP A 12 1.72 -10.29 0.53
N ALA A 13 2.48 -9.39 1.15
CA ALA A 13 2.11 -8.81 2.44
C ALA A 13 0.86 -7.93 2.35
N LEU A 14 0.65 -7.23 1.24
CA LEU A 14 -0.47 -6.32 1.07
C LEU A 14 -1.50 -6.91 0.12
N LYS A 15 -2.68 -7.21 0.67
CA LYS A 15 -3.79 -7.85 -0.04
C LYS A 15 -5.03 -6.96 -0.04
N ASN A 16 -5.98 -7.30 -0.91
CA ASN A 16 -7.26 -6.60 -1.03
C ASN A 16 -7.10 -5.08 -1.22
N VAL A 17 -6.12 -4.71 -2.04
CA VAL A 17 -5.82 -3.30 -2.31
C VAL A 17 -6.97 -2.70 -3.10
N GLN A 18 -7.56 -1.64 -2.54
CA GLN A 18 -8.46 -0.75 -3.27
C GLN A 18 -7.86 0.63 -3.27
N CYS A 19 -7.77 1.21 -4.46
CA CYS A 19 -7.37 2.59 -4.61
C CYS A 19 -8.20 3.20 -5.72
N ALA A 20 -9.06 4.15 -5.35
CA ALA A 20 -10.01 4.76 -6.25
C ALA A 20 -10.25 6.21 -5.86
N ALA A 21 -10.64 7.01 -6.85
CA ALA A 21 -11.20 8.33 -6.61
C ALA A 21 -12.68 8.22 -6.18
N ASP A 22 -13.01 8.92 -5.11
CA ASP A 22 -14.38 9.25 -4.73
C ASP A 22 -15.01 10.22 -5.76
N ALA A 23 -16.33 10.41 -5.70
CA ALA A 23 -17.06 11.30 -6.62
C ALA A 23 -16.56 12.76 -6.62
N ASN A 24 -15.88 13.17 -5.54
CA ASN A 24 -15.26 14.49 -5.40
C ASN A 24 -13.86 14.58 -6.02
N GLY A 25 -13.33 13.50 -6.60
CA GLY A 25 -11.97 13.45 -7.14
C GLY A 25 -10.87 13.27 -6.09
N THR A 26 -11.24 12.99 -4.83
CA THR A 26 -10.32 12.58 -3.76
C THR A 26 -9.97 11.12 -3.94
N TRP A 27 -8.69 10.78 -3.93
CA TRP A 27 -8.23 9.39 -3.96
C TRP A 27 -8.00 8.87 -2.54
N SER A 28 -8.56 7.71 -2.28
CA SER A 28 -8.41 7.00 -1.02
C SER A 28 -7.82 5.61 -1.30
N PHE A 29 -6.95 5.16 -0.41
CA PHE A 29 -6.30 3.86 -0.47
C PHE A 29 -6.68 3.02 0.74
N SER A 30 -7.06 1.76 0.51
CA SER A 30 -7.25 0.76 1.55
C SER A 30 -6.61 -0.57 1.16
N GLY A 31 -6.19 -1.33 2.16
CA GLY A 31 -5.67 -2.67 1.97
C GLY A 31 -5.49 -3.41 3.29
N THR A 32 -5.20 -4.69 3.20
CA THR A 32 -4.90 -5.53 4.37
C THR A 32 -3.44 -5.92 4.33
N LEU A 33 -2.67 -5.42 5.29
CA LEU A 33 -1.26 -5.75 5.45
C LEU A 33 -1.13 -6.97 6.38
N THR A 34 -0.39 -7.99 5.96
CA THR A 34 -0.23 -9.27 6.64
C THR A 34 1.25 -9.62 6.74
N ASN A 35 1.71 -9.92 7.95
CA ASN A 35 3.04 -10.43 8.19
C ASN A 35 3.01 -11.96 8.30
N THR A 36 3.33 -12.66 7.22
CA THR A 36 3.44 -14.14 7.22
C THR A 36 4.80 -14.63 7.74
N GLY A 37 5.68 -13.72 8.16
CA GLY A 37 6.97 -14.05 8.75
C GLY A 37 6.88 -14.56 10.19
N THR A 38 8.00 -15.07 10.69
CA THR A 38 8.15 -15.62 12.05
C THR A 38 8.65 -14.59 13.07
N ALA A 39 8.88 -13.35 12.65
CA ALA A 39 9.34 -12.24 13.50
C ALA A 39 8.49 -10.99 13.25
N ALA A 40 8.56 -10.04 14.19
CA ALA A 40 7.97 -8.72 13.98
C ALA A 40 8.71 -8.00 12.84
N VAL A 41 7.95 -7.34 11.97
CA VAL A 41 8.47 -6.65 10.80
C VAL A 41 7.81 -5.29 10.68
N LYS A 42 8.62 -4.26 10.44
CA LYS A 42 8.14 -2.92 10.12
C LYS A 42 7.96 -2.81 8.60
N TYR A 43 6.71 -2.71 8.16
CA TYR A 43 6.39 -2.50 6.76
C TYR A 43 6.21 -1.01 6.48
N THR A 44 6.68 -0.59 5.31
CA THR A 44 6.45 0.72 4.72
C THR A 44 5.64 0.53 3.46
N ILE A 45 4.50 1.19 3.36
CA ILE A 45 3.65 1.20 2.17
C ILE A 45 3.75 2.60 1.58
N ALA A 46 4.36 2.71 0.40
CA ALA A 46 4.40 3.92 -0.39
C ALA A 46 3.28 3.88 -1.43
N ILE A 47 2.42 4.88 -1.42
CA ILE A 47 1.26 4.99 -2.30
C ILE A 47 1.48 6.22 -3.17
N ALA A 48 1.35 6.07 -4.48
CA ALA A 48 1.42 7.17 -5.43
C ALA A 48 0.20 7.14 -6.34
N VAL A 49 -0.42 8.30 -6.53
CA VAL A 49 -1.53 8.50 -7.45
C VAL A 49 -1.07 9.47 -8.51
N GLY A 50 -1.24 9.12 -9.78
CA GLY A 50 -0.86 9.98 -10.88
C GLY A 50 -0.86 9.26 -12.22
N THR A 51 -0.29 9.90 -13.22
CA THR A 51 -0.01 9.28 -14.52
C THR A 51 1.45 8.86 -14.58
N THR A 52 1.82 8.11 -15.61
CA THR A 52 3.22 7.73 -15.89
C THR A 52 4.20 8.92 -15.96
N SER A 53 3.69 10.14 -16.18
CA SER A 53 4.50 11.35 -16.36
C SER A 53 4.33 12.38 -15.24
N SER A 54 3.41 12.18 -14.29
CA SER A 54 3.13 13.16 -13.23
C SER A 54 2.47 12.51 -12.02
N VAL A 55 3.06 12.71 -10.84
CA VAL A 55 2.46 12.33 -9.56
C VAL A 55 1.50 13.44 -9.12
N ALA A 56 0.22 13.11 -8.96
CA ALA A 56 -0.80 14.02 -8.45
C ALA A 56 -0.83 14.07 -6.93
N GLY A 57 -0.49 12.96 -6.27
CA GLY A 57 -0.36 12.89 -4.82
C GLY A 57 0.32 11.59 -4.39
N HIS A 58 0.80 11.57 -3.17
CA HIS A 58 1.44 10.41 -2.59
C HIS A 58 1.19 10.36 -1.09
N SER A 59 1.23 9.16 -0.53
CA SER A 59 1.11 8.93 0.90
C SER A 59 2.02 7.78 1.32
N MET A 60 2.42 7.77 2.58
CA MET A 60 3.28 6.73 3.15
C MET A 60 2.70 6.26 4.47
N ILE A 61 2.55 4.94 4.60
CA ILE A 61 2.06 4.29 5.81
C ILE A 61 3.18 3.41 6.35
N GLU A 62 3.64 3.70 7.56
CA GLU A 62 4.56 2.84 8.29
C GLU A 62 3.78 2.06 9.34
N LYS A 63 3.91 0.73 9.31
CA LYS A 63 3.19 -0.15 10.22
C LYS A 63 4.05 -1.31 10.65
N GLU A 64 4.21 -1.46 11.95
CA GLU A 64 4.84 -2.64 12.54
C GLU A 64 3.80 -3.72 12.80
N LEU A 65 4.09 -4.94 12.34
CA LEU A 65 3.26 -6.12 12.53
C LEU A 65 4.06 -7.19 13.25
N ALA A 66 3.47 -7.75 14.30
CA ALA A 66 3.98 -8.96 14.93
C ALA A 66 3.98 -10.15 13.95
N ALA A 67 4.75 -11.20 14.27
CA ALA A 67 4.77 -12.43 13.49
C ALA A 67 3.37 -13.03 13.34
N GLY A 68 2.96 -13.37 12.12
CA GLY A 68 1.64 -13.92 11.82
C GLY A 68 0.47 -12.94 11.94
N ALA A 69 0.71 -11.67 12.25
CA ALA A 69 -0.35 -10.68 12.44
C ALA A 69 -0.79 -10.04 11.11
N SER A 70 -2.06 -9.65 11.05
CA SER A 70 -2.64 -8.87 9.96
C SER A 70 -3.33 -7.62 10.49
N THR A 71 -3.26 -6.52 9.74
CA THR A 71 -3.90 -5.25 10.08
C THR A 71 -4.43 -4.57 8.82
N GLU A 72 -5.54 -3.86 8.95
CA GLU A 72 -6.05 -3.01 7.89
C GLU A 72 -5.25 -1.71 7.87
N VAL A 73 -4.91 -1.27 6.65
CA VAL A 73 -4.20 -0.02 6.39
C VAL A 73 -5.08 0.83 5.49
N HIS A 74 -5.17 2.11 5.84
CA HIS A 74 -5.98 3.08 5.12
C HIS A 74 -5.24 4.40 5.05
N ALA A 75 -5.20 4.99 3.87
CA ALA A 75 -4.80 6.36 3.65
C ALA A 75 -5.95 7.09 2.95
N ALA A 76 -6.58 8.00 3.68
CA ALA A 76 -7.53 8.95 3.10
C ALA A 76 -6.76 10.05 2.37
N GLU A 77 -7.40 10.66 1.38
CA GLU A 77 -6.94 11.92 0.77
C GLU A 77 -5.50 11.86 0.22
N VAL A 78 -5.11 10.72 -0.37
CA VAL A 78 -3.78 10.53 -0.97
C VAL A 78 -3.50 11.53 -2.09
N ALA A 79 -4.54 11.85 -2.86
CA ALA A 79 -4.51 12.89 -3.89
C ALA A 79 -5.90 13.51 -4.04
N HIS A 80 -5.95 14.73 -4.57
CA HIS A 80 -7.20 15.40 -4.91
C HIS A 80 -7.10 15.93 -6.34
N ALA A 81 -8.20 15.83 -7.10
CA ALA A 81 -8.28 16.29 -8.50
C ALA A 81 -7.17 15.74 -9.41
N ALA A 82 -6.85 14.45 -9.26
CA ALA A 82 -5.87 13.80 -10.13
C ALA A 82 -6.33 13.83 -11.61
N PRO A 83 -5.41 14.00 -12.57
CA PRO A 83 -5.75 14.08 -13.99
C PRO A 83 -6.46 12.81 -14.49
N ALA A 84 -7.30 12.96 -15.52
CA ALA A 84 -8.02 11.84 -16.12
C ALA A 84 -7.04 10.76 -16.62
N GLY A 85 -7.32 9.49 -16.31
CA GLY A 85 -6.42 8.38 -16.58
C GLY A 85 -5.33 8.16 -15.53
N SER A 86 -5.40 8.84 -14.38
CA SER A 86 -4.51 8.54 -13.26
C SER A 86 -4.71 7.11 -12.77
N THR A 87 -3.59 6.45 -12.50
CA THR A 87 -3.50 5.15 -11.85
C THR A 87 -3.03 5.34 -10.41
N CYS A 88 -3.37 4.38 -9.56
CA CYS A 88 -2.84 4.32 -8.21
C CYS A 88 -1.92 3.12 -8.10
N GLU A 89 -0.69 3.38 -7.69
CA GLU A 89 0.33 2.38 -7.46
C GLU A 89 0.70 2.36 -5.99
N ALA A 90 0.82 1.15 -5.43
CA ALA A 90 1.26 0.96 -4.07
C ALA A 90 2.42 -0.03 -4.06
N VAL A 91 3.50 0.37 -3.41
CA VAL A 91 4.69 -0.45 -3.21
C VAL A 91 4.86 -0.67 -1.72
N VAL A 92 5.09 -1.93 -1.34
CA VAL A 92 5.42 -2.28 0.04
C VAL A 92 6.90 -2.59 0.12
N SER A 93 7.51 -2.24 1.25
CA SER A 93 8.91 -2.52 1.62
C SER A 93 8.98 -2.87 3.11
N LYS A 94 10.04 -3.54 3.56
CA LYS A 94 10.29 -3.85 4.98
C LYS A 94 11.77 -3.80 5.31
#